data_AF-A0A7K4EXJ9-F1
#
_entry.id   AF-A0A7K4EXJ9-F1
#
_cell.length_a   1.000
_cell.length_b   1.000
_cell.length_c   1.000
_cell.angle_alpha   90.00
_cell.angle_beta   90.00
_cell.angle_gamma   90.00
#
_symmetry.space_group_name_H-M   'P 1'
#
loop_
_entity.id
_entity.type
_entity.pdbx_description
1 polymer ?
#
loop_
_entity_poly.entity_id
_entity_poly.type
_entity_poly.pdbx_seq_one_letter_code
_entity_poly.pdbx_strand_id
1 'polypeptide(L)'
;MSQQYTSFIQEIWSHFSGLADTKLTDLTDHNVLWKLSEYIDAGYVNFKEGRKELYRLSILLENYAVKYNAPLLATFETGERYKYVKDRYTEILQKIPKAWVIGNFNNPLLAPQPPKSTEVVSCDGTNISDMWIVVTRGPKGPFGLVAEDMGNDEYQGFFSYSPTVISKVIESINEKLKINIQI
;
A
#
# COMPACT_ATOMS: atom_id res chain seq x y z
N MET A 1 -29.45 -7.19 6.30
CA MET A 1 -28.43 -8.21 5.98
C MET A 1 -27.09 -7.62 6.39
N SER A 2 -26.47 -8.17 7.43
CA SER A 2 -25.11 -7.76 7.82
C SER A 2 -24.17 -8.12 6.69
N GLN A 3 -23.58 -7.13 6.00
CA GLN A 3 -22.41 -7.41 5.18
C GLN A 3 -21.36 -7.98 6.12
N GLN A 4 -21.07 -9.27 5.96
CA GLN A 4 -20.04 -9.95 6.73
C GLN A 4 -18.72 -9.33 6.27
N TYR A 5 -18.11 -8.50 7.11
CA TYR A 5 -16.82 -7.89 6.83
C TYR A 5 -15.83 -9.00 6.45
N THR A 6 -15.34 -8.96 5.22
CA THR A 6 -14.35 -9.93 4.73
C THR A 6 -13.02 -9.21 4.72
N SER A 7 -12.10 -9.64 5.58
CA SER A 7 -10.75 -9.06 5.65
C SER A 7 -10.04 -9.23 4.32
N PHE A 8 -9.51 -8.13 3.79
CA PHE A 8 -8.78 -8.14 2.53
C PHE A 8 -7.47 -8.93 2.68
N ILE A 9 -6.76 -8.79 3.81
CA ILE A 9 -5.49 -9.48 3.97
C ILE A 9 -5.64 -10.98 4.15
N GLN A 10 -6.72 -11.42 4.81
CA GLN A 10 -7.05 -12.84 4.91
C GLN A 10 -7.40 -13.44 3.55
N GLU A 11 -8.10 -12.70 2.70
CA GLU A 11 -8.36 -13.11 1.31
C GLU A 11 -7.03 -13.35 0.57
N ILE A 12 -6.09 -12.40 0.64
CA ILE A 12 -4.78 -12.55 0.01
C ILE A 12 -4.01 -13.75 0.56
N TRP A 13 -3.93 -13.92 1.88
CA TRP A 13 -3.24 -15.06 2.48
C TRP A 13 -3.87 -16.41 2.14
N SER A 14 -5.18 -16.47 1.90
CA SER A 14 -5.85 -17.71 1.51
C SER A 14 -5.35 -18.26 0.16
N HIS A 15 -4.78 -17.40 -0.71
CA HIS A 15 -4.20 -17.78 -1.98
C HIS A 15 -2.76 -18.31 -1.88
N PHE A 16 -2.09 -18.11 -0.73
CA PHE A 16 -0.68 -18.43 -0.55
C PHE A 16 -0.44 -19.15 0.78
N SER A 17 -0.33 -20.47 0.72
CA SER A 17 -0.05 -21.30 1.90
C SER A 17 1.23 -20.87 2.61
N GLY A 18 1.16 -20.63 3.92
CA GLY A 18 2.30 -20.33 4.79
C GLY A 18 2.68 -18.84 4.93
N LEU A 19 2.08 -17.93 4.15
CA LEU A 19 2.34 -16.49 4.30
C LEU A 19 1.80 -15.95 5.64
N ALA A 20 0.61 -16.39 6.04
CA ALA A 20 0.01 -16.04 7.33
C ALA A 20 0.78 -16.63 8.51
N ASP A 21 1.37 -17.83 8.33
CA ASP A 21 2.08 -18.57 9.37
C ASP A 21 3.54 -18.11 9.56
N THR A 22 4.02 -17.21 8.70
CA THR A 22 5.38 -16.66 8.81
C THR A 22 5.49 -15.85 10.10
N LYS A 23 6.58 -16.08 10.86
CA LYS A 23 6.84 -15.41 12.13
C LYS A 23 6.77 -13.89 11.97
N LEU A 24 6.05 -13.24 12.88
CA LEU A 24 5.99 -11.79 12.96
C LEU A 24 7.39 -11.23 13.22
N THR A 25 7.75 -10.25 12.40
CA THR A 25 8.98 -9.47 12.53
C THR A 25 8.63 -8.17 13.22
N ASP A 26 9.32 -7.88 14.32
CA ASP A 26 9.20 -6.63 15.06
C ASP A 26 9.93 -5.52 14.29
N LEU A 27 9.19 -4.53 13.81
CA LEU A 27 9.71 -3.37 13.08
C LEU A 27 10.03 -2.18 14.00
N THR A 28 9.75 -2.30 15.32
CA THR A 28 9.95 -1.25 16.31
C THR A 28 11.37 -1.16 16.85
N ASP A 29 12.25 -2.15 16.61
CA ASP A 29 13.64 -2.08 17.06
C ASP A 29 14.38 -0.93 16.35
N HIS A 30 14.36 0.23 17.01
CA HIS A 30 14.91 1.50 16.53
C HIS A 30 16.44 1.46 16.36
N ASN A 31 17.12 0.41 16.83
CA ASN A 31 18.55 0.21 16.58
C ASN A 31 18.83 -0.43 15.21
N VAL A 32 17.81 -1.03 14.58
CA VAL A 32 17.91 -1.64 13.24
C VAL A 32 16.84 -1.00 12.36
N LEU A 33 17.04 0.28 12.03
CA LEU A 33 16.21 0.95 11.03
C LEU A 33 16.49 0.29 9.65
N TRP A 34 15.73 -0.77 9.30
CA TRP A 34 15.89 -1.48 8.03
C TRP A 34 15.81 -0.54 6.84
N LYS A 35 16.80 -0.63 5.95
CA LYS A 35 16.77 -0.04 4.62
C LYS A 35 15.87 -0.88 3.73
N LEU A 36 15.39 -0.29 2.63
CA LEU A 36 14.57 -1.03 1.66
C LEU A 36 15.29 -2.28 1.12
N SER A 37 16.62 -2.24 0.99
CA SER A 37 17.41 -3.41 0.59
C SER A 37 17.24 -4.59 1.54
N GLU A 38 17.17 -4.36 2.86
CA GLU A 38 17.01 -5.42 3.85
C GLU A 38 15.61 -6.08 3.74
N TYR A 39 14.57 -5.30 3.46
CA TYR A 39 13.25 -5.84 3.14
C TYR A 39 13.25 -6.65 1.84
N ILE A 40 13.93 -6.15 0.80
CA ILE A 40 14.06 -6.84 -0.49
C ILE A 40 14.83 -8.16 -0.33
N ASP A 41 15.91 -8.16 0.45
CA ASP A 41 16.74 -9.33 0.70
C ASP A 41 16.00 -10.38 1.55
N ALA A 42 15.18 -9.94 2.52
CA ALA A 42 14.30 -10.82 3.28
C ALA A 42 13.21 -11.46 2.41
N GLY A 43 12.83 -10.80 1.29
CA GLY A 43 11.86 -11.28 0.31
C GLY A 43 10.40 -11.21 0.76
N TYR A 44 10.11 -11.57 2.00
CA TYR A 44 8.79 -11.44 2.64
C TYR A 44 8.95 -11.15 4.12
N VAL A 45 8.22 -10.16 4.63
CA VAL A 45 8.24 -9.76 6.04
C VAL A 45 6.81 -9.64 6.52
N ASN A 46 6.39 -10.52 7.42
CA ASN A 46 5.10 -10.44 8.11
C ASN A 46 5.26 -9.61 9.38
N PHE A 47 4.31 -8.74 9.69
CA PHE A 47 4.40 -7.83 10.82
C PHE A 47 3.02 -7.48 11.39
N LYS A 48 3.05 -6.94 12.61
CA LYS A 48 1.88 -6.39 13.29
C LYS A 48 2.34 -5.16 14.08
N GLU A 49 2.06 -3.98 13.54
CA GLU A 49 2.79 -2.75 13.88
C GLU A 49 1.92 -1.49 13.86
N GLY A 50 2.47 -0.41 14.38
CA GLY A 50 1.82 0.90 14.40
C GLY A 50 1.97 1.69 13.10
N ARG A 51 1.22 2.80 13.01
CA ARG A 51 1.27 3.73 11.86
C ARG A 51 2.67 4.26 11.55
N LYS A 52 3.51 4.46 12.57
CA LYS A 52 4.85 5.05 12.41
C LYS A 52 5.75 4.16 11.56
N GLU A 53 5.69 2.86 11.80
CA GLU A 53 6.48 1.82 11.14
C GLU A 53 6.02 1.68 9.68
N LEU A 54 4.71 1.63 9.44
CA LEU A 54 4.13 1.59 8.09
C LEU A 54 4.45 2.86 7.29
N TYR A 55 4.35 4.03 7.93
CA TYR A 55 4.68 5.31 7.30
C TYR A 55 6.15 5.36 6.86
N ARG A 56 7.05 4.87 7.70
CA ARG A 56 8.47 4.79 7.38
C ARG A 56 8.74 3.87 6.18
N LEU A 57 8.13 2.68 6.14
CA LEU A 57 8.27 1.77 5.01
C LEU A 57 7.65 2.35 3.72
N SER A 58 6.55 3.09 3.84
CA SER A 58 5.94 3.82 2.73
C SER A 58 6.91 4.84 2.12
N ILE A 59 7.60 5.62 2.95
CA ILE A 59 8.65 6.57 2.49
C ILE A 59 9.76 5.83 1.73
N LEU A 60 10.18 4.65 2.19
CA LEU A 60 11.22 3.87 1.51
C LEU A 60 10.79 3.47 0.09
N LEU A 61 9.55 3.00 -0.07
CA LEU A 61 8.96 2.60 -1.36
C LEU A 61 8.73 3.79 -2.29
N GLU A 62 8.21 4.90 -1.76
CA GLU A 62 8.00 6.13 -2.52
C GLU A 62 9.33 6.73 -3.01
N ASN A 63 10.36 6.76 -2.16
CA ASN A 63 11.70 7.21 -2.54
C ASN A 63 12.31 6.30 -3.62
N TYR A 64 12.05 5.00 -3.55
CA TYR A 64 12.45 4.06 -4.60
C TYR A 64 11.75 4.41 -5.92
N ALA A 65 10.43 4.63 -5.90
CA ALA A 65 9.65 4.97 -7.09
C ALA A 65 10.19 6.24 -7.77
N VAL A 66 10.47 7.29 -6.99
CA VAL A 66 11.07 8.53 -7.49
C VAL A 66 12.48 8.29 -8.05
N LYS A 67 13.34 7.59 -7.30
CA LYS A 67 14.75 7.37 -7.69
C LYS A 67 14.87 6.61 -9.01
N TYR A 68 13.98 5.64 -9.24
CA TYR A 68 14.03 4.77 -10.42
C TYR A 68 12.97 5.11 -11.47
N ASN A 69 12.28 6.25 -11.33
CA ASN A 69 11.19 6.66 -12.22
C ASN A 69 10.18 5.52 -12.45
N ALA A 70 9.78 4.85 -11.36
CA ALA A 70 8.87 3.69 -11.38
C ALA A 70 7.44 4.12 -10.99
N PRO A 71 6.41 3.40 -11.47
CA PRO A 71 5.03 3.70 -11.10
C PRO A 71 4.78 3.42 -9.61
N LEU A 72 3.75 4.07 -9.06
CA LEU A 72 3.38 3.97 -7.64
C LEU A 72 1.88 3.73 -7.47
N LEU A 73 1.52 2.81 -6.59
CA LEU A 73 0.17 2.66 -6.06
C LEU A 73 0.22 3.01 -4.56
N ALA A 74 -0.67 3.89 -4.11
CA ALA A 74 -0.81 4.24 -2.70
C ALA A 74 -2.29 4.32 -2.30
N THR A 75 -2.64 3.77 -1.14
CA THR A 75 -3.97 3.93 -0.52
C THR A 75 -3.95 4.94 0.62
N PHE A 76 -5.09 5.62 0.80
CA PHE A 76 -5.36 6.55 1.88
C PHE A 76 -6.75 6.27 2.44
N GLU A 77 -6.85 6.06 3.75
CA GLU A 77 -8.13 5.79 4.42
C GLU A 77 -9.15 6.90 4.18
N THR A 78 -8.72 8.17 4.25
CA THR A 78 -9.59 9.35 4.09
C THR A 78 -8.92 10.48 3.33
N GLY A 79 -9.73 11.40 2.78
CA GLY A 79 -9.24 12.66 2.24
C GLY A 79 -8.47 13.52 3.26
N GLU A 80 -8.73 13.39 4.56
CA GLU A 80 -7.96 14.06 5.61
C GLU A 80 -6.53 13.51 5.70
N ARG A 81 -6.35 12.18 5.66
CA ARG A 81 -5.01 11.58 5.59
C ARG A 81 -4.26 12.02 4.36
N TYR A 82 -4.93 12.07 3.21
CA TYR A 82 -4.33 12.60 2.00
C TYR A 82 -3.87 14.06 2.19
N LYS A 83 -4.66 14.91 2.86
CA LYS A 83 -4.29 16.32 3.14
C LYS A 83 -2.97 16.45 3.90
N TYR A 84 -2.69 15.55 4.86
CA TYR A 84 -1.42 15.56 5.61
C TYR A 84 -0.20 15.25 4.75
N VAL A 85 -0.36 14.42 3.71
CA VAL A 85 0.75 14.03 2.83
C VAL A 85 0.71 14.72 1.46
N LYS A 86 -0.25 15.63 1.25
CA LYS A 86 -0.58 16.20 -0.06
C LYS A 86 0.61 16.86 -0.74
N ASP A 87 1.36 17.69 -0.01
CA ASP A 87 2.48 18.44 -0.59
C ASP A 87 3.58 17.47 -1.03
N ARG A 88 3.92 16.51 -0.16
CA ARG A 88 4.87 15.44 -0.46
C ARG A 88 4.44 14.60 -1.66
N TYR A 89 3.17 14.19 -1.73
CA TYR A 89 2.65 13.45 -2.87
C TYR A 89 2.63 14.31 -4.13
N THR A 90 2.33 15.60 -4.04
CA THR A 90 2.38 16.51 -5.19
C THR A 90 3.79 16.54 -5.80
N GLU A 91 4.84 16.56 -4.98
CA GLU A 91 6.23 16.47 -5.46
C GLU A 91 6.59 15.10 -6.04
N ILE A 92 6.13 14.02 -5.43
CA ILE A 92 6.38 12.64 -5.90
C ILE A 92 5.71 12.43 -7.26
N LEU A 93 4.43 12.79 -7.39
CA LEU A 93 3.60 12.56 -8.57
C LEU A 93 4.12 13.31 -9.82
N GLN A 94 4.90 14.38 -9.63
CA GLN A 94 5.58 15.10 -10.71
C GLN A 94 6.84 14.39 -11.23
N LYS A 95 7.41 13.47 -10.46
CA LYS A 95 8.71 12.82 -10.73
C LYS A 95 8.58 11.37 -11.18
N ILE A 96 7.38 10.80 -11.16
CA ILE A 96 7.11 9.40 -11.51
C ILE A 96 6.23 9.31 -12.76
N PRO A 97 6.30 8.21 -13.54
CA PRO A 97 5.64 8.13 -14.84
C PRO A 97 4.13 7.96 -14.72
N LYS A 98 3.68 7.27 -13.66
CA LYS A 98 2.27 6.95 -13.42
C LYS A 98 2.03 6.72 -11.93
N ALA A 99 0.88 7.13 -11.42
CA ALA A 99 0.46 6.77 -10.08
C ALA A 99 -1.03 6.45 -9.98
N TRP A 100 -1.38 5.59 -9.02
CA TRP A 100 -2.74 5.35 -8.57
C TRP A 100 -2.85 5.73 -7.10
N VAL A 101 -3.74 6.67 -6.83
CA VAL A 101 -4.06 7.16 -5.49
C VAL A 101 -5.47 6.70 -5.17
N ILE A 102 -5.57 5.69 -4.31
CA ILE A 102 -6.85 5.17 -3.85
C ILE A 102 -7.18 5.82 -2.52
N GLY A 103 -8.41 6.28 -2.33
CA GLY A 103 -8.85 6.68 -1.01
C GLY A 103 -10.29 7.11 -0.94
N ASN A 104 -10.82 7.28 0.26
CA ASN A 104 -12.19 7.74 0.44
C ASN A 104 -12.30 9.26 0.19
N PHE A 105 -12.42 9.63 -1.09
CA PHE A 105 -12.58 11.01 -1.55
C PHE A 105 -14.06 11.38 -1.76
N ASN A 106 -14.89 11.19 -0.73
CA ASN A 106 -16.31 11.57 -0.76
C ASN A 106 -16.56 13.09 -0.89
N ASN A 107 -15.51 13.90 -0.84
CA ASN A 107 -15.59 15.34 -1.08
C ASN A 107 -14.86 15.71 -2.40
N PRO A 108 -15.58 16.20 -3.43
CA PRO A 108 -14.99 16.70 -4.67
C PRO A 108 -13.97 17.84 -4.47
N LEU A 109 -14.02 18.55 -3.34
CA LEU A 109 -13.04 19.58 -2.97
C LEU A 109 -11.73 19.00 -2.40
N LEU A 110 -11.77 17.76 -1.91
CA LEU A 110 -10.61 17.00 -1.44
C LEU A 110 -10.02 16.10 -2.52
N ALA A 111 -10.76 15.85 -3.61
CA ALA A 111 -10.19 15.26 -4.81
C ALA A 111 -9.05 16.17 -5.26
N PRO A 112 -7.78 15.71 -5.21
CA PRO A 112 -6.70 16.53 -5.76
C PRO A 112 -7.03 16.89 -7.21
N GLN A 113 -6.46 17.98 -7.71
CA GLN A 113 -6.28 18.16 -9.15
C GLN A 113 -4.93 17.50 -9.45
N PRO A 114 -4.85 16.17 -9.56
CA PRO A 114 -3.56 15.53 -9.64
C PRO A 114 -2.94 15.78 -11.02
N PRO A 115 -1.63 15.56 -11.19
CA PRO A 115 -1.02 15.55 -12.51
C PRO A 115 -1.72 14.55 -13.44
N LYS A 116 -1.66 14.77 -14.76
CA LYS A 116 -2.25 13.86 -15.77
C LYS A 116 -1.74 12.41 -15.67
N SER A 117 -0.56 12.22 -15.08
CA SER A 117 0.04 10.90 -14.80
C SER A 117 -0.61 10.17 -13.62
N THR A 118 -1.57 10.76 -12.92
CA THR A 118 -2.14 10.19 -11.70
C THR A 118 -3.62 9.89 -11.87
N GLU A 119 -4.03 8.70 -11.47
CA GLU A 119 -5.42 8.30 -11.35
C GLU A 119 -5.83 8.31 -9.88
N VAL A 120 -6.93 8.98 -9.59
CA VAL A 120 -7.51 9.05 -8.24
C VAL A 120 -8.78 8.21 -8.23
N VAL A 121 -8.84 7.23 -7.33
CA VAL A 121 -9.95 6.27 -7.27
C VAL A 121 -10.58 6.29 -5.88
N SER A 122 -11.91 6.35 -5.83
CA SER A 122 -12.64 6.18 -4.58
C SER A 122 -12.73 4.72 -4.19
N CYS A 123 -12.44 4.40 -2.93
CA CYS A 123 -12.66 3.08 -2.33
C CYS A 123 -13.87 3.02 -1.40
N ASP A 124 -14.72 4.06 -1.41
CA ASP A 124 -15.89 4.15 -0.52
C ASP A 124 -16.81 2.92 -0.66
N GLY A 125 -17.27 2.40 0.48
CA GLY A 125 -18.10 1.21 0.54
C GLY A 125 -17.39 -0.12 0.20
N THR A 126 -16.05 -0.13 0.15
CA THR A 126 -15.24 -1.36 -0.05
C THR A 126 -14.31 -1.60 1.13
N ASN A 127 -13.90 -2.85 1.35
CA ASN A 127 -12.91 -3.20 2.39
C ASN A 127 -11.48 -2.69 2.09
N ILE A 128 -11.28 -1.94 0.99
CA ILE A 128 -10.02 -1.26 0.69
C ILE A 128 -9.87 0.02 1.54
N SER A 129 -10.97 0.56 2.10
CA SER A 129 -10.90 1.72 3.00
C SER A 129 -9.99 1.51 4.20
N ASP A 130 -9.93 0.27 4.68
CA ASP A 130 -9.21 -0.11 5.90
C ASP A 130 -7.78 -0.57 5.58
N MET A 131 -7.34 -0.39 4.33
CA MET A 131 -6.05 -0.87 3.84
C MET A 131 -5.01 0.24 3.73
N TRP A 132 -3.81 -0.07 4.19
CA TRP A 132 -2.57 0.65 3.95
C TRP A 132 -1.73 -0.11 2.92
N ILE A 133 -1.69 0.38 1.68
CA ILE A 133 -1.02 -0.26 0.55
C ILE A 133 -0.11 0.76 -0.09
N VAL A 134 1.17 0.40 -0.22
CA VAL A 134 2.14 1.17 -1.00
C VAL A 134 2.92 0.17 -1.86
N VAL A 135 2.81 0.28 -3.17
CA VAL A 135 3.39 -0.68 -4.13
C VAL A 135 4.09 0.07 -5.25
N THR A 136 5.25 -0.43 -5.67
CA THR A 136 6.00 0.10 -6.82
C THR A 136 6.60 -1.03 -7.67
N ARG A 137 7.21 -0.69 -8.80
CA ARG A 137 7.82 -1.67 -9.72
C ARG A 137 9.32 -1.78 -9.52
N GLY A 138 9.78 -2.98 -9.19
CA GLY A 138 11.20 -3.36 -9.16
C GLY A 138 11.64 -4.07 -10.45
N PRO A 139 12.92 -4.47 -10.55
CA PRO A 139 13.44 -5.17 -11.71
C PRO A 139 12.73 -6.50 -12.01
N LYS A 140 12.19 -7.16 -10.97
CA LYS A 140 11.50 -8.45 -11.09
C LYS A 140 9.98 -8.33 -11.23
N GLY A 141 9.41 -7.13 -11.15
CA GLY A 141 7.97 -6.90 -11.12
C GLY A 141 7.53 -6.07 -9.91
N PRO A 142 6.22 -6.00 -9.64
CA PRO A 142 5.68 -5.22 -8.53
C PRO A 142 6.13 -5.78 -7.17
N PHE A 143 6.38 -4.87 -6.22
CA PHE A 143 6.67 -5.20 -4.83
C PHE A 143 6.14 -4.11 -3.90
N GLY A 144 5.93 -4.42 -2.63
CA GLY A 144 5.49 -3.38 -1.70
C GLY A 144 4.96 -3.86 -0.36
N LEU A 145 4.31 -2.91 0.30
CA LEU A 145 3.69 -2.96 1.60
C LEU A 145 2.17 -3.12 1.45
N VAL A 146 1.58 -4.06 2.18
CA VAL A 146 0.14 -4.29 2.29
C VAL A 146 -0.20 -4.56 3.75
N ALA A 147 -1.05 -3.73 4.35
CA ALA A 147 -1.49 -3.92 5.73
C ALA A 147 -2.95 -3.49 5.91
N GLU A 148 -3.65 -4.16 6.81
CA GLU A 148 -5.04 -3.88 7.16
C GLU A 148 -5.09 -3.23 8.55
N ASP A 149 -5.93 -2.21 8.72
CA ASP A 149 -6.21 -1.58 10.01
C ASP A 149 -7.01 -2.56 10.89
N MET A 150 -6.43 -2.92 12.04
CA MET A 150 -7.04 -3.83 13.01
C MET A 150 -7.76 -3.07 14.14
N GLY A 151 -7.80 -1.74 14.06
CA GLY A 151 -8.24 -0.85 15.13
C GLY A 151 -7.12 -0.51 16.12
N ASN A 152 -7.36 0.49 16.98
CA ASN A 152 -6.44 0.94 18.03
C ASN A 152 -5.03 1.31 17.54
N ASP A 153 -4.95 1.94 16.36
CA ASP A 153 -3.70 2.33 15.69
C ASP A 153 -2.76 1.16 15.35
N GLU A 154 -3.28 -0.07 15.34
CA GLU A 154 -2.55 -1.30 15.07
C GLU A 154 -2.89 -1.83 13.66
N TYR A 155 -1.87 -2.20 12.90
CA TYR A 155 -2.00 -2.69 11.54
C TYR A 155 -1.38 -4.07 11.44
N GLN A 156 -2.04 -4.97 10.73
CA GLN A 156 -1.49 -6.29 10.44
C GLN A 156 -1.22 -6.41 8.95
N GLY A 157 -0.02 -6.87 8.60
CA GLY A 157 0.24 -7.26 7.23
C GLY A 157 1.68 -7.55 6.90
N PHE A 158 2.06 -7.27 5.67
CA PHE A 158 3.33 -7.73 5.14
C PHE A 158 3.98 -6.77 4.15
N PHE A 159 5.29 -6.90 4.05
CA PHE A 159 6.07 -6.51 2.88
C PHE A 159 6.33 -7.75 2.03
N SER A 160 6.25 -7.61 0.71
CA SER A 160 6.62 -8.68 -0.22
C SER A 160 7.38 -8.14 -1.42
N TYR A 161 8.53 -8.77 -1.69
CA TYR A 161 9.29 -8.63 -2.94
C TYR A 161 8.87 -9.64 -4.01
N SER A 162 7.89 -10.51 -3.71
CA SER A 162 7.36 -11.49 -4.66
C SER A 162 6.36 -10.82 -5.62
N PRO A 163 6.66 -10.76 -6.93
CA PRO A 163 5.73 -10.22 -7.93
C PRO A 163 4.40 -10.96 -7.92
N THR A 164 4.41 -12.28 -7.73
CA THR A 164 3.20 -13.11 -7.69
C THR A 164 2.24 -12.68 -6.58
N VAL A 165 2.77 -12.40 -5.38
CA VAL A 165 1.95 -11.98 -4.23
C VAL A 165 1.36 -10.60 -4.48
N ILE A 166 2.17 -9.65 -4.93
CA ILE A 166 1.72 -8.27 -5.13
C ILE A 166 0.82 -8.14 -6.37
N SER A 167 1.05 -8.91 -7.43
CA SER A 167 0.12 -9.00 -8.56
C SER A 167 -1.26 -9.46 -8.11
N LYS A 168 -1.34 -10.46 -7.21
CA LYS A 168 -2.64 -10.90 -6.67
C LYS A 168 -3.34 -9.81 -5.86
N VAL A 169 -2.58 -9.01 -5.09
CA VAL A 169 -3.11 -7.83 -4.39
C VAL A 169 -3.68 -6.82 -5.38
N ILE A 170 -2.94 -6.49 -6.43
CA ILE A 170 -3.39 -5.55 -7.48
C ILE A 170 -4.63 -6.08 -8.21
N GLU A 171 -4.67 -7.37 -8.54
CA GLU A 171 -5.84 -8.03 -9.15
C GLU A 171 -7.08 -7.91 -8.26
N SER A 172 -6.97 -8.24 -6.97
CA SER A 172 -8.09 -8.11 -6.02
C SER A 172 -8.56 -6.65 -5.87
N ILE A 173 -7.66 -5.66 -5.92
CA ILE A 173 -8.03 -4.23 -5.93
C ILE A 173 -8.76 -3.88 -7.23
N ASN A 174 -8.23 -4.28 -8.38
CA ASN A 174 -8.84 -4.03 -9.69
C ASN A 174 -10.25 -4.58 -9.78
N GLU A 175 -10.47 -5.80 -9.28
CA GLU A 175 -11.79 -6.44 -9.24
C GLU A 175 -12.77 -5.69 -8.33
N LYS A 176 -12.35 -5.35 -7.10
CA LYS A 176 -13.22 -4.70 -6.10
C LYS A 176 -13.58 -3.26 -6.49
N LEU A 177 -12.63 -2.53 -7.08
CA LEU A 177 -12.82 -1.12 -7.47
C LEU A 177 -13.25 -0.95 -8.94
N LYS A 178 -13.25 -2.03 -9.73
CA LYS A 178 -13.54 -2.01 -11.19
C LYS A 178 -12.63 -1.05 -11.96
N ILE A 179 -11.34 -1.11 -11.67
CA ILE A 179 -10.28 -0.30 -12.28
C ILE A 179 -9.20 -1.18 -12.91
N ASN A 180 -8.19 -0.55 -13.53
CA ASN A 180 -7.06 -1.25 -14.15
C ASN A 180 -5.73 -0.60 -13.74
N ILE A 181 -5.23 -0.98 -12.58
CA ILE A 181 -3.88 -0.64 -12.09
C ILE A 181 -2.86 -1.50 -12.83
N GLN A 182 -1.79 -0.84 -13.32
CA GLN A 182 -0.70 -1.48 -14.06
C GLN A 182 0.66 -1.06 -13.49
N ILE A 183 1.17 -1.80 -12.50
CA ILE A 183 2.51 -1.60 -11.91
C ILE A 183 3.56 -2.40 -12.66
#